data_AF-A0A519KYH1-F1
#
_entry.id   AF-A0A519KYH1-F1
#
_cell.length_a   1.000
_cell.length_b   1.000
_cell.length_c   1.000
_cell.angle_alpha   90.00
_cell.angle_beta   90.00
_cell.angle_gamma   90.00
#
_symmetry.space_group_name_H-M   'P 1'
#
loop_
_entity.id
_entity.type
_entity.pdbx_description
1 polymer ?
#
loop_
_entity_poly.entity_id
_entity_poly.type
_entity_poly.pdbx_seq_one_letter_code
_entity_poly.pdbx_strand_id
1 'polypeptide(L)'
;MTDIIKAMNPTAPLKTEEAAFAAARVSAVGMVIGAVLQAVGGWYASTPEASAAAGRLIESLTGQTPSAEQLAASAQQGIIIAGVLTVLQLGFAVWQWKKPNIALPIIFLVLCVWALGTNALSLTMGAQQPLYLSIFAIVAMLIASVTHIAGIRGASALSKIRFAAANAYND
;
A
#
# COMPACT_ATOMS: atom_id res chain seq x y z
N MET A 1 -13.71 -18.69 -13.95
CA MET A 1 -12.91 -18.07 -12.89
C MET A 1 -11.59 -17.65 -13.51
N THR A 2 -11.39 -16.36 -13.72
CA THR A 2 -10.11 -15.84 -14.22
C THR A 2 -9.03 -16.14 -13.19
N ASP A 3 -7.94 -16.74 -13.63
CA ASP A 3 -6.79 -17.09 -12.79
C ASP A 3 -6.15 -15.80 -12.26
N ILE A 4 -6.37 -15.50 -10.98
CA ILE A 4 -5.84 -14.30 -10.30
C ILE A 4 -4.32 -14.24 -10.39
N ILE A 5 -3.64 -15.38 -10.39
CA ILE A 5 -2.18 -15.44 -10.49
C ILE A 5 -1.73 -14.91 -11.85
N LYS A 6 -2.44 -15.28 -12.93
CA LYS A 6 -2.18 -14.71 -14.27
C LYS A 6 -2.52 -13.24 -14.35
N ALA A 7 -3.58 -12.80 -13.68
CA ALA A 7 -3.97 -11.39 -13.63
C ALA A 7 -2.95 -10.52 -12.88
N MET A 8 -2.24 -11.09 -11.91
CA MET A 8 -1.17 -10.42 -11.16
C MET A 8 0.13 -10.27 -11.94
N ASN A 9 0.33 -11.04 -13.02
CA ASN A 9 1.54 -10.93 -13.83
C ASN A 9 1.54 -9.59 -14.61
N PRO A 10 2.43 -8.64 -14.27
CA PRO A 10 2.47 -7.32 -14.89
C PRO A 10 2.99 -7.36 -16.34
N THR A 11 3.33 -8.53 -16.88
CA THR A 11 3.72 -8.71 -18.29
C THR A 11 2.71 -9.52 -19.09
N ALA A 12 1.66 -10.06 -18.45
CA ALA A 12 0.65 -10.85 -19.15
C ALA A 12 -0.04 -10.03 -20.26
N PRO A 13 -0.32 -10.63 -21.44
CA PRO A 13 -1.11 -9.99 -22.49
C PRO A 13 -2.57 -9.80 -22.07
N LEU A 14 -3.10 -8.59 -22.24
CA LEU A 14 -4.49 -8.23 -21.91
C LEU A 14 -5.29 -8.02 -23.20
N LYS A 15 -5.66 -9.12 -23.87
CA LYS A 15 -6.33 -9.08 -25.18
C LYS A 15 -7.85 -9.07 -25.11
N THR A 16 -8.44 -9.41 -23.96
CA THR A 16 -9.89 -9.51 -23.77
C THR A 16 -10.36 -8.57 -22.66
N GLU A 17 -11.63 -8.16 -22.73
CA GLU A 17 -12.24 -7.32 -21.69
C GLU A 17 -12.20 -8.03 -20.32
N GLU A 18 -12.50 -9.33 -20.27
CA GLU A 18 -12.47 -10.11 -19.03
C GLU A 18 -11.07 -10.09 -18.38
N ALA A 19 -10.02 -10.33 -19.18
CA ALA A 19 -8.64 -10.31 -18.68
C ALA A 19 -8.23 -8.92 -18.19
N ALA A 20 -8.57 -7.87 -18.95
CA ALA A 20 -8.29 -6.49 -18.57
C ALA A 20 -9.01 -6.09 -17.27
N PHE A 21 -10.28 -6.49 -17.13
CA PHE A 21 -11.08 -6.24 -15.94
C PHE A 21 -10.56 -6.98 -14.70
N ALA A 22 -10.20 -8.25 -14.86
CA ALA A 22 -9.58 -9.03 -13.78
C ALA A 22 -8.25 -8.40 -13.33
N ALA A 23 -7.38 -8.03 -14.27
CA ALA A 23 -6.12 -7.32 -13.96
C ALA A 23 -6.37 -5.97 -13.26
N ALA A 24 -7.39 -5.21 -13.68
CA ALA A 24 -7.73 -3.92 -13.07
C ALA A 24 -8.14 -4.06 -11.57
N ARG A 25 -8.76 -5.19 -11.21
CA ARG A 25 -9.17 -5.49 -9.83
C ARG A 25 -8.02 -5.92 -8.92
N VAL A 26 -6.92 -6.43 -9.48
CA VAL A 26 -5.76 -6.92 -8.71
C VAL A 26 -5.20 -5.84 -7.78
N SER A 27 -5.27 -4.57 -8.15
CA SER A 27 -4.84 -3.46 -7.28
C SER A 27 -5.59 -3.41 -5.93
N ALA A 28 -6.78 -3.98 -5.81
CA ALA A 28 -7.47 -4.09 -4.52
C ALA A 28 -6.71 -5.03 -3.56
N VAL A 29 -6.04 -6.06 -4.08
CA VAL A 29 -5.19 -6.95 -3.27
C VAL A 29 -4.01 -6.17 -2.69
N GLY A 30 -3.37 -5.30 -3.49
CA GLY A 30 -2.32 -4.39 -3.00
C GLY A 30 -2.81 -3.46 -1.89
N MET A 31 -4.04 -2.95 -2.01
CA MET A 31 -4.64 -2.15 -0.95
C MET A 31 -4.85 -2.97 0.33
N VAL A 32 -5.33 -4.22 0.24
CA VAL A 32 -5.46 -5.10 1.41
C VAL A 32 -4.10 -5.38 2.05
N ILE A 33 -3.06 -5.64 1.25
CA ILE A 33 -1.69 -5.83 1.76
C ILE A 33 -1.22 -4.58 2.52
N GLY A 34 -1.43 -3.40 1.96
CA GLY A 34 -1.09 -2.15 2.66
C GLY A 34 -1.91 -1.95 3.93
N ALA A 35 -3.20 -2.32 3.94
CA ALA A 35 -4.02 -2.24 5.14
C ALA A 35 -3.51 -3.18 6.24
N VAL A 36 -3.07 -4.39 5.88
CA VAL A 36 -2.42 -5.32 6.82
C VAL A 36 -1.13 -4.72 7.37
N LEU A 37 -0.31 -4.08 6.52
CA LEU A 37 0.90 -3.40 6.96
C LEU A 37 0.58 -2.30 7.98
N GLN A 38 -0.45 -1.48 7.73
CA GLN A 38 -0.87 -0.44 8.66
C GLN A 38 -1.40 -1.02 9.98
N ALA A 39 -2.17 -2.10 9.94
CA ALA A 39 -2.63 -2.78 11.14
C ALA A 39 -1.47 -3.34 11.98
N VAL A 40 -0.47 -3.95 11.33
CA VAL A 40 0.75 -4.43 12.00
C VAL A 40 1.55 -3.27 12.59
N GLY A 41 1.68 -2.15 11.86
CA GLY A 41 2.35 -0.94 12.36
C GLY A 41 1.64 -0.32 13.57
N GLY A 42 0.30 -0.26 13.53
CA GLY A 42 -0.53 0.20 14.65
C GLY A 42 -0.41 -0.70 15.88
N TRP A 43 -0.42 -2.01 15.68
CA TRP A 43 -0.16 -2.97 16.76
C TRP A 43 1.25 -2.77 17.34
N TYR A 44 2.28 -2.67 16.50
CA TYR A 44 3.65 -2.46 16.95
C TYR A 44 3.77 -1.16 17.76
N ALA A 45 3.11 -0.08 17.33
CA ALA A 45 3.10 1.20 18.04
C ALA A 45 2.55 1.11 19.48
N SER A 46 1.76 0.08 19.81
CA SER A 46 1.29 -0.16 21.18
C SER A 46 2.28 -0.93 22.08
N THR A 47 3.44 -1.32 21.54
CA THR A 47 4.42 -2.12 22.29
C THR A 47 5.43 -1.24 23.05
N PRO A 48 6.00 -1.74 24.17
CA PRO A 48 7.09 -1.05 24.87
C PRO A 48 8.31 -0.84 23.99
N GLU A 49 8.59 -1.77 23.08
CA GLU A 49 9.71 -1.69 22.14
C GLU A 49 9.56 -0.51 21.18
N ALA A 50 8.36 -0.29 20.63
CA ALA A 50 8.09 0.87 19.80
C ALA A 50 8.23 2.18 20.57
N SER A 51 7.80 2.22 21.83
CA SER A 51 7.98 3.40 22.70
C SER A 51 9.46 3.70 22.93
N ALA A 52 10.29 2.67 23.20
CA ALA A 52 11.73 2.83 23.33
C ALA A 52 12.40 3.28 22.02
N ALA A 53 11.97 2.76 20.88
CA ALA A 53 12.45 3.17 19.56
C ALA A 53 12.11 4.64 19.24
N ALA A 54 10.88 5.06 19.53
CA ALA A 54 10.44 6.44 19.37
C ALA A 54 11.23 7.39 20.30
N GLY A 55 11.49 6.97 21.55
CA GLY A 55 12.31 7.72 22.49
C GLY A 55 13.72 7.99 21.98
N ARG A 56 14.42 6.94 21.52
CA ARG A 56 15.75 7.08 20.90
C ARG A 56 15.74 7.99 19.68
N LEU A 57 14.71 7.86 18.83
CA LEU A 57 14.58 8.70 17.64
C LEU A 57 14.42 10.19 18.02
N ILE A 58 13.49 10.50 18.92
CA ILE A 58 13.26 11.88 19.36
C ILE A 58 14.54 12.45 19.97
N GLU A 59 15.18 11.73 20.88
CA GLU A 59 16.43 12.16 21.50
C GLU A 59 17.55 12.39 20.46
N SER A 60 17.67 11.53 19.45
CA SER A 60 18.65 11.72 18.38
C SER A 60 18.40 12.97 17.52
N LEU A 61 17.15 13.40 17.40
CA LEU A 61 16.75 14.54 16.57
C LEU A 61 16.75 15.86 17.34
N THR A 62 16.44 15.83 18.64
CA THR A 62 16.22 17.04 19.45
C THR A 62 17.28 17.24 20.54
N GLY A 63 18.08 16.21 20.84
CA GLY A 63 18.99 16.19 21.99
C GLY A 63 18.28 16.13 23.35
N GLN A 64 16.96 15.89 23.37
CA GLN A 64 16.15 15.87 24.59
C GLN A 64 15.47 14.51 24.77
N THR A 65 15.56 13.97 25.99
CA THR A 65 14.81 12.77 26.36
C THR A 65 13.32 13.11 26.48
N PRO A 66 12.43 12.48 25.70
CA PRO A 66 11.00 12.76 25.76
C PRO A 66 10.38 12.28 27.08
N SER A 67 9.38 13.00 27.58
CA SER A 67 8.62 12.58 28.75
C SER A 67 7.78 11.33 28.45
N ALA A 68 7.40 10.61 29.52
CA ALA A 68 6.49 9.46 29.38
C ALA A 68 5.15 9.84 28.75
N GLU A 69 4.64 11.04 29.06
CA GLU A 69 3.40 11.57 28.50
C GLU A 69 3.54 11.88 27.00
N GLN A 70 4.67 12.43 26.58
CA GLN A 70 4.95 12.67 25.16
C GLN A 70 5.01 11.35 24.38
N LEU A 71 5.70 10.34 24.92
CA LEU A 71 5.77 9.02 24.29
C LEU A 71 4.41 8.33 24.22
N ALA A 72 3.60 8.43 25.28
CA ALA A 72 2.25 7.88 25.31
C ALA A 72 1.34 8.57 24.27
N ALA A 73 1.41 9.90 24.16
CA ALA A 73 0.66 10.67 23.16
C ALA A 73 1.08 10.29 21.73
N SER A 74 2.38 10.17 21.45
CA SER A 74 2.88 9.74 20.14
C SER A 74 2.42 8.31 19.79
N ALA A 75 2.47 7.38 20.74
CA ALA A 75 1.98 6.02 20.54
C ALA A 75 0.47 6.01 20.23
N GLN A 76 -0.33 6.73 21.01
CA GLN A 76 -1.77 6.83 20.80
C GLN A 76 -2.09 7.43 19.43
N GLN A 77 -1.39 8.50 19.04
CA GLN A 77 -1.55 9.11 17.72
C GLN A 77 -1.22 8.11 16.60
N GLY A 78 -0.11 7.38 16.73
CA GLY A 78 0.30 6.34 15.77
C GLY A 78 -0.77 5.26 15.60
N ILE A 79 -1.33 4.76 16.70
CA ILE A 79 -2.41 3.75 16.69
C ILE A 79 -3.66 4.29 15.98
N ILE A 80 -4.08 5.52 16.29
CA ILE A 80 -5.27 6.14 15.68
C ILE A 80 -5.07 6.29 14.18
N ILE A 81 -3.92 6.84 13.75
CA ILE A 81 -3.60 7.02 12.33
C ILE A 81 -3.59 5.67 11.61
N ALA A 82 -2.91 4.67 12.19
CA ALA A 82 -2.87 3.32 11.64
C ALA A 82 -4.27 2.71 11.48
N GLY A 83 -5.13 2.86 12.50
CA GLY A 83 -6.51 2.37 12.46
C GLY A 83 -7.35 3.05 11.38
N VAL A 84 -7.31 4.38 11.30
CA VAL A 84 -8.04 5.16 10.28
C VAL A 84 -7.57 4.79 8.87
N LEU A 85 -6.26 4.73 8.64
CA LEU A 85 -5.71 4.38 7.34
C LEU A 85 -6.05 2.93 6.94
N THR A 86 -6.02 1.99 7.89
CA THR A 86 -6.44 0.61 7.65
C THR A 86 -7.88 0.55 7.15
N VAL A 87 -8.82 1.18 7.85
CA VAL A 87 -10.25 1.17 7.47
C VAL A 87 -10.46 1.85 6.12
N LEU A 88 -9.86 3.02 5.89
CA LEU A 88 -9.96 3.73 4.61
C LEU A 88 -9.44 2.89 3.46
N GLN A 89 -8.27 2.25 3.63
CA GLN A 89 -7.64 1.45 2.60
C GLN A 89 -8.44 0.18 2.29
N LEU A 90 -9.06 -0.46 3.29
CA LEU A 90 -10.00 -1.56 3.06
C LEU A 90 -11.27 -1.09 2.32
N GLY A 91 -11.79 0.09 2.65
CA GLY A 91 -12.90 0.71 1.92
C GLY A 91 -12.56 0.93 0.43
N PHE A 92 -11.37 1.47 0.16
CA PHE A 92 -10.87 1.63 -1.21
C PHE A 92 -10.62 0.29 -1.90
N ALA A 93 -10.15 -0.75 -1.20
CA ALA A 93 -9.99 -2.08 -1.76
C ALA A 93 -11.34 -2.65 -2.24
N VAL A 94 -12.38 -2.56 -1.40
CA VAL A 94 -13.73 -2.99 -1.76
C VAL A 94 -14.26 -2.19 -2.95
N TRP A 95 -14.04 -0.87 -2.96
CA TRP A 95 -14.46 -0.03 -4.08
C TRP A 95 -13.74 -0.39 -5.38
N GLN A 96 -12.41 -0.50 -5.36
CA GLN A 96 -11.59 -0.88 -6.51
C GLN A 96 -11.95 -2.26 -7.04
N TRP A 97 -12.28 -3.21 -6.15
CA TRP A 97 -12.75 -4.53 -6.56
C TRP A 97 -14.07 -4.45 -7.31
N LYS A 98 -15.04 -3.68 -6.81
CA LYS A 98 -16.37 -3.57 -7.44
C LYS A 98 -16.33 -2.73 -8.73
N LYS A 99 -15.61 -1.61 -8.71
CA LYS A 99 -15.57 -0.60 -9.77
C LYS A 99 -14.11 -0.16 -10.01
N PRO A 100 -13.31 -0.97 -10.74
CA PRO A 100 -11.90 -0.67 -10.94
C PRO A 100 -11.70 0.65 -11.69
N ASN A 101 -10.89 1.53 -11.11
CA ASN A 101 -10.45 2.80 -11.69
C ASN A 101 -8.93 2.77 -11.84
N ILE A 102 -8.38 3.55 -12.78
CA ILE A 102 -6.93 3.74 -12.95
C ILE A 102 -6.34 4.67 -11.87
N ALA A 103 -7.12 5.63 -11.35
CA ALA A 103 -6.64 6.65 -10.43
C ALA A 103 -6.16 6.07 -9.08
N LEU A 104 -6.96 5.18 -8.47
CA LEU A 104 -6.61 4.57 -7.18
C LEU A 104 -5.29 3.76 -7.27
N PRO A 105 -5.10 2.82 -8.21
CA PRO A 105 -3.82 2.14 -8.40
C PRO A 105 -2.62 3.08 -8.55
N ILE A 106 -2.75 4.21 -9.27
CA ILE A 106 -1.66 5.19 -9.41
C ILE A 106 -1.32 5.83 -8.06
N ILE A 107 -2.33 6.31 -7.33
CA ILE A 107 -2.13 6.94 -6.02
C ILE A 107 -1.42 5.96 -5.07
N PHE A 108 -1.91 4.73 -4.99
CA PHE A 108 -1.32 3.73 -4.11
C PHE A 108 0.07 3.27 -4.55
N LEU A 109 0.35 3.24 -5.85
CA LEU A 109 1.71 2.98 -6.34
C LEU A 109 2.69 4.06 -5.88
N VAL A 110 2.30 5.34 -5.99
CA VAL A 110 3.12 6.46 -5.50
C VAL A 110 3.37 6.34 -4.00
N LEU A 111 2.33 6.01 -3.22
CA LEU A 111 2.47 5.78 -1.78
C LEU A 111 3.40 4.60 -1.45
N CYS A 112 3.34 3.50 -2.23
CA CYS A 112 4.26 2.38 -2.06
C CYS A 112 5.71 2.78 -2.35
N VAL A 113 5.96 3.53 -3.42
CA VAL A 113 7.31 4.03 -3.77
C VAL A 113 7.84 4.95 -2.68
N TRP A 114 7.01 5.86 -2.17
CA TRP A 114 7.37 6.73 -1.06
C TRP A 114 7.72 5.91 0.20
N ALA A 115 6.88 4.94 0.57
CA ALA A 115 7.11 4.08 1.74
C ALA A 115 8.39 3.23 1.60
N LEU A 116 8.69 2.73 0.40
CA LEU A 116 9.94 2.03 0.10
C LEU A 116 11.14 2.96 0.28
N GLY A 117 11.08 4.19 -0.23
CA GLY A 117 12.12 5.20 -0.07
C GLY A 117 12.36 5.56 1.41
N THR A 118 11.30 5.77 2.18
CA THR A 118 11.39 6.06 3.62
C THR A 118 12.00 4.89 4.40
N ASN A 119 11.62 3.64 4.10
CA ASN A 119 12.23 2.47 4.75
C ASN A 119 13.71 2.32 4.38
N ALA A 120 14.06 2.51 3.10
CA ALA A 120 15.46 2.45 2.67
C ALA A 120 16.31 3.51 3.38
N LEU A 121 15.82 4.75 3.45
CA LEU A 121 16.49 5.83 4.18
C LEU A 121 16.64 5.49 5.67
N SER A 122 15.58 5.00 6.31
CA SER A 122 15.61 4.59 7.72
C SER A 122 16.68 3.54 7.99
N LEU A 123 16.83 2.55 7.10
CA LEU A 123 17.88 1.54 7.21
C LEU A 123 19.29 2.16 7.08
N THR A 124 19.50 3.09 6.15
CA THR A 124 20.80 3.76 5.98
C THR A 124 21.18 4.66 7.14
N MET A 125 20.21 5.20 7.87
CA MET A 125 20.42 6.08 9.03
C MET A 125 20.54 5.32 10.36
N GLY A 126 20.52 3.98 10.32
CA GLY A 126 20.46 3.16 11.53
C GLY A 126 19.03 3.06 12.05
N ALA A 127 18.28 2.10 11.52
CA ALA A 127 16.88 1.91 11.86
C ALA A 127 16.67 1.78 13.38
N GLN A 128 15.77 2.61 13.92
CA GLN A 128 15.42 2.58 15.35
C GLN A 128 14.41 1.47 15.67
N GLN A 129 13.70 0.99 14.65
CA GLN A 129 12.78 -0.13 14.71
C GLN A 129 13.49 -1.46 14.40
N PRO A 130 12.94 -2.60 14.85
CA PRO A 130 13.47 -3.91 14.54
C PRO A 130 13.55 -4.19 13.03
N LEU A 131 14.67 -4.77 12.61
CA LEU A 131 14.94 -5.05 11.20
C LEU A 131 13.87 -5.91 10.53
N TYR A 132 13.28 -6.87 11.26
CA TYR A 132 12.25 -7.75 10.71
C TYR A 132 10.98 -6.97 10.28
N LEU A 133 10.63 -5.88 10.97
CA LEU A 133 9.52 -5.03 10.57
C LEU A 133 9.84 -4.25 9.29
N SER A 134 11.07 -3.74 9.17
CA SER A 134 11.52 -3.07 7.94
C SER A 134 11.53 -4.03 6.75
N ILE A 135 12.04 -5.25 6.92
CA ILE A 135 12.03 -6.27 5.87
C ILE A 135 10.60 -6.62 5.48
N PHE A 136 9.73 -6.87 6.46
CA PHE A 136 8.31 -7.15 6.21
C PHE A 136 7.64 -6.02 5.43
N ALA A 137 7.85 -4.76 5.84
CA ALA A 137 7.31 -3.58 5.17
C ALA A 137 7.80 -3.47 3.72
N ILE A 138 9.10 -3.65 3.48
CA ILE A 138 9.69 -3.59 2.14
C ILE A 138 9.09 -4.67 1.24
N VAL A 139 9.03 -5.93 1.70
CA VAL A 139 8.48 -7.04 0.92
C VAL A 139 6.99 -6.79 0.61
N ALA A 140 6.20 -6.37 1.61
CA ALA A 140 4.79 -6.06 1.43
C ALA A 140 4.58 -4.94 0.39
N MET A 141 5.39 -3.87 0.46
CA MET A 141 5.30 -2.74 -0.48
C MET A 141 5.76 -3.10 -1.89
N LEU A 142 6.73 -4.00 -2.05
CA LEU A 142 7.11 -4.52 -3.37
C LEU A 142 5.97 -5.33 -4.00
N ILE A 143 5.36 -6.23 -3.23
CA ILE A 143 4.22 -7.03 -3.71
C ILE A 143 3.04 -6.09 -4.04
N ALA A 144 2.71 -5.15 -3.16
CA ALA A 144 1.66 -4.16 -3.40
C ALA A 144 1.95 -3.35 -4.68
N SER A 145 3.18 -2.87 -4.88
CA SER A 145 3.59 -2.14 -6.09
C SER A 145 3.32 -2.93 -7.37
N VAL A 146 3.68 -4.22 -7.40
CA VAL A 146 3.42 -5.10 -8.54
C VAL A 146 1.92 -5.21 -8.82
N THR A 147 1.10 -5.37 -7.78
CA THR A 147 -0.37 -5.44 -7.94
C THR A 147 -0.98 -4.12 -8.43
N HIS A 148 -0.45 -2.98 -8.00
CA HIS A 148 -0.87 -1.67 -8.49
C HIS A 148 -0.50 -1.47 -9.96
N ILE A 149 0.71 -1.86 -10.38
CA ILE A 149 1.14 -1.82 -11.79
C ILE A 149 0.23 -2.69 -12.66
N ALA A 150 -0.08 -3.91 -12.22
CA ALA A 150 -1.03 -4.77 -12.91
C ALA A 150 -2.43 -4.12 -13.02
N GLY A 151 -2.89 -3.49 -11.93
CA GLY A 151 -4.14 -2.71 -11.89
C GLY A 151 -4.18 -1.55 -12.89
N ILE A 152 -3.11 -0.76 -12.98
CA ILE A 152 -2.98 0.36 -13.93
C ILE A 152 -3.07 -0.16 -15.37
N ARG A 153 -2.30 -1.21 -15.69
CA ARG A 153 -2.32 -1.83 -17.03
C ARG A 153 -3.71 -2.37 -17.36
N GLY A 154 -4.34 -3.06 -16.42
CA GLY A 154 -5.70 -3.59 -16.53
C GLY A 154 -6.73 -2.50 -16.83
N ALA A 155 -6.77 -1.45 -16.02
CA ALA A 155 -7.69 -0.33 -16.19
C ALA A 155 -7.45 0.42 -17.52
N SER A 156 -6.19 0.58 -17.92
CA SER A 156 -5.84 1.22 -19.19
C SER A 156 -6.28 0.40 -20.40
N ALA A 157 -6.05 -0.92 -20.37
CA ALA A 157 -6.48 -1.82 -21.44
C ALA A 157 -8.01 -1.88 -21.53
N LEU A 158 -8.69 -1.95 -20.39
CA LEU A 158 -10.16 -1.96 -20.32
C LEU A 158 -10.77 -0.71 -20.94
N SER A 159 -10.21 0.47 -20.64
CA SER A 159 -10.63 1.74 -21.23
C SER A 159 -10.51 1.73 -22.76
N LYS A 160 -9.36 1.27 -23.28
CA LYS A 160 -9.13 1.18 -24.74
C LYS A 160 -10.10 0.23 -25.44
N ILE A 161 -10.34 -0.95 -24.87
CA ILE A 161 -11.27 -1.95 -25.43
C ILE A 161 -12.69 -1.38 -25.49
N ARG A 162 -13.15 -0.76 -24.40
CA ARG A 162 -14.51 -0.17 -24.34
C ARG A 162 -14.66 1.01 -25.28
N PHE A 163 -13.63 1.84 -25.42
CA PHE A 163 -13.64 2.95 -26.37
C PHE A 163 -13.73 2.45 -27.82
N ALA A 164 -12.94 1.44 -28.20
CA ALA A 164 -12.99 0.84 -29.53
C ALA A 164 -14.37 0.21 -29.81
N ALA A 165 -14.93 -0.51 -28.85
CA ALA A 165 -16.27 -1.09 -28.97
C ALA A 165 -17.35 -0.02 -29.15
N ALA A 166 -17.29 1.07 -28.38
CA ALA A 166 -18.26 2.17 -28.47
C ALA A 166 -18.22 2.88 -29.83
N ASN A 167 -17.04 3.04 -30.44
CA ASN A 167 -16.91 3.69 -31.74
C ASN A 167 -17.34 2.78 -32.89
N ALA A 168 -17.15 1.46 -32.77
CA ALA A 168 -17.59 0.51 -33.80
C ALA A 168 -19.12 0.42 -33.97
N TYR A 169 -19.91 0.94 -33.02
CA TYR A 169 -21.37 1.04 -33.14
C TYR A 169 -21.84 2.36 -33.77
N ASN A 170 -20.94 3.33 -33.98
CA ASN A 170 -21.25 4.64 -34.56
C ASN A 170 -20.91 4.74 -36.06
N ASP A 171 -20.29 3.70 -36.63
CA ASP A 171 -19.97 3.54 -38.06
C ASP A 171 -20.92 2.51 -38.70
#